data_AF-A0A650CJ47-F1
#
_entry.id   AF-A0A650CJ47-F1
#
_cell.length_a   1.000
_cell.length_b   1.000
_cell.length_c   1.000
_cell.angle_alpha   90.00
_cell.angle_beta   90.00
_cell.angle_gamma   90.00
#
_symmetry.space_group_name_H-M   'P 1'
#
loop_
_entity.id
_entity.type
_entity.pdbx_description
1 polymer ?
#
loop_
_entity_poly.entity_id
_entity_poly.type
_entity_poly.pdbx_seq_one_letter_code
_entity_poly.pdbx_strand_id
1 'polypeptide(L)' 'MGELKVNDPDLEKAIELLKQKGKVSRIDLEMQYNWSWWRSRRAYEKLRWLCETGMLECEALFGYVEMKK' A
#
# COMPACT_ATOMS: atom_id res chain seq x y z
N MET A 1 -8.99 6.26 -19.04
CA MET A 1 -8.55 5.88 -17.69
C MET A 1 -7.39 6.81 -17.35
N GLY A 2 -7.58 7.72 -16.40
CA GLY A 2 -6.52 8.65 -16.00
C GLY A 2 -5.50 7.93 -15.13
N GLU A 3 -4.22 8.00 -15.49
CA GLU A 3 -3.14 7.54 -14.63
C GLU A 3 -3.20 8.32 -13.30
N LEU A 4 -3.39 7.61 -12.20
CA LEU A 4 -3.32 8.20 -10.86
C LEU A 4 -1.88 8.67 -10.65
N LYS A 5 -1.58 9.97 -10.86
CA LYS A 5 -0.28 10.56 -10.50
C LYS A 5 -0.16 10.57 -8.98
N VAL A 6 0.34 9.49 -8.43
CA VAL A 6 0.70 9.39 -7.01
C VAL A 6 1.95 10.23 -6.79
N ASN A 7 1.79 11.51 -6.45
CA ASN A 7 2.90 12.38 -6.02
C ASN A 7 3.35 12.06 -4.59
N ASP A 8 3.39 10.78 -4.20
CA ASP A 8 3.78 10.33 -2.87
C ASP A 8 4.73 9.13 -2.97
N PRO A 9 6.04 9.34 -2.75
CA PRO A 9 7.05 8.30 -2.94
C PRO A 9 6.92 7.15 -1.93
N ASP A 10 6.28 7.37 -0.79
CA ASP A 10 6.05 6.31 0.20
C ASP A 10 4.88 5.42 -0.25
N LEU A 11 3.85 6.02 -0.83
CA LEU A 11 2.73 5.27 -1.41
C LEU A 11 3.16 4.49 -2.66
N GLU A 12 3.99 5.08 -3.53
CA GLU A 12 4.53 4.37 -4.70
C GLU A 12 5.29 3.10 -4.29
N LYS A 13 6.20 3.22 -3.31
CA LYS A 13 6.91 2.06 -2.74
C LYS A 13 5.97 1.02 -2.14
N ALA A 14 4.93 1.45 -1.43
CA ALA A 14 3.95 0.53 -0.86
C ALA A 14 3.15 -0.22 -1.94
N ILE A 15 2.78 0.45 -3.03
CA ILE A 15 2.13 -0.16 -4.19
C ILE A 15 3.09 -1.13 -4.89
N GLU A 16 4.35 -0.76 -5.10
CA GLU A 16 5.35 -1.65 -5.68
C GLU A 16 5.54 -2.92 -4.84
N LEU A 17 5.65 -2.77 -3.52
CA LEU A 17 5.77 -3.91 -2.61
C LEU A 17 4.52 -4.81 -2.68
N LEU A 18 3.33 -4.21 -2.80
CA LEU A 18 2.07 -4.94 -2.94
C LEU A 18 2.04 -5.73 -4.25
N LYS A 19 2.50 -5.14 -5.36
CA LYS A 19 2.61 -5.85 -6.64
C LYS A 19 3.64 -6.99 -6.60
N GLN A 20 4.75 -6.81 -5.87
CA GLN A 20 5.80 -7.83 -5.75
C GLN A 20 5.40 -9.00 -4.84
N LYS A 21 4.83 -8.71 -3.66
CA LYS A 21 4.47 -9.75 -2.67
C LYS A 21 3.06 -10.28 -2.83
N GLY A 22 2.19 -9.56 -3.54
CA GLY A 22 0.75 -9.81 -3.57
C GLY A 22 0.02 -9.38 -2.30
N LYS A 23 0.73 -9.20 -1.18
CA LYS A 23 0.17 -8.83 0.13
C LYS A 23 1.13 -7.96 0.93
N VAL A 24 0.62 -6.90 1.53
CA VAL A 24 1.40 -5.91 2.30
C VAL A 24 0.65 -5.49 3.56
N SER A 25 1.34 -5.57 4.70
CA SER A 25 0.92 -4.95 5.95
C SER A 25 1.75 -3.71 6.29
N ARG A 26 1.31 -2.94 7.30
CA ARG A 26 2.13 -1.86 7.89
C ARG A 26 3.50 -2.36 8.38
N ILE A 27 3.55 -3.57 8.94
CA ILE A 27 4.79 -4.17 9.45
C ILE A 27 5.73 -4.52 8.30
N ASP A 28 5.21 -5.02 7.18
CA ASP A 28 6.01 -5.27 5.98
C ASP A 28 6.69 -3.99 5.49
N LEU A 29 5.98 -2.86 5.49
CA LEU A 29 6.54 -1.56 5.09
C LEU A 29 7.65 -1.09 6.06
N GLU A 30 7.44 -1.28 7.36
CA GLU A 30 8.44 -0.98 8.39
C GLU A 30 9.70 -1.82 8.20
N MET A 31 9.57 -3.14 8.05
CA MET A 31 10.70 -4.05 7.91
C MET A 31 11.42 -3.90 6.56
N GLN A 32 10.68 -3.78 5.46
CA GLN A 32 11.25 -3.74 4.12
C GLN A 32 12.05 -2.46 3.86
N TYR A 33 11.56 -1.33 4.40
CA TYR A 33 12.14 -0.01 4.11
C TYR A 33 12.79 0.67 5.32
N ASN A 34 12.85 -0.03 6.46
CA ASN A 34 13.34 0.50 7.74
C ASN A 34 12.67 1.84 8.11
N TRP A 35 11.36 1.91 7.90
CA TRP A 35 10.56 3.12 8.13
C TRP A 35 10.14 3.24 9.58
N SER A 36 9.92 4.47 10.04
CA SER A 36 9.29 4.69 11.34
C SER A 36 7.84 4.22 11.31
N TRP A 37 7.32 3.83 12.48
CA TRP A 37 5.94 3.39 12.63
C TRP A 37 4.92 4.36 12.00
N TRP A 38 5.12 5.67 12.21
CA TRP A 38 4.26 6.72 11.66
C TRP A 38 4.31 6.82 10.13
N ARG A 39 5.51 6.65 9.54
CA ARG A 39 5.69 6.67 8.09
C ARG A 39 5.00 5.47 7.44
N SER A 40 5.25 4.28 7.97
CA SER A 40 4.60 3.04 7.51
C SER A 40 3.08 3.10 7.69
N ARG A 41 2.59 3.67 8.80
CA ARG A 41 1.16 3.85 9.04
C ARG A 41 0.51 4.73 7.97
N ARG A 42 1.09 5.89 7.66
CA ARG A 42 0.56 6.79 6.62
C ARG A 42 0.54 6.15 5.24
N ALA A 43 1.63 5.49 4.85
CA ALA A 43 1.71 4.79 3.58
C ALA A 43 0.67 3.66 3.49
N TYR A 44 0.53 2.88 4.55
CA TYR A 44 -0.47 1.81 4.65
C TYR A 44 -1.91 2.34 4.59
N GLU A 45 -2.25 3.40 5.33
CA GLU A 45 -3.59 4.00 5.32
C GLU A 45 -3.96 4.54 3.92
N LYS A 46 -3.00 5.13 3.21
CA LYS A 46 -3.19 5.58 1.82
C LYS A 46 -3.39 4.40 0.87
N LEU A 47 -2.55 3.37 0.98
CA LEU A 47 -2.66 2.16 0.17
C LEU A 47 -4.02 1.49 0.38
N ARG A 48 -4.44 1.36 1.64
CA ARG A 48 -5.75 0.84 2.04
C ARG A 48 -6.88 1.64 1.40
N TRP A 49 -6.82 2.97 1.48
CA TRP A 49 -7.82 3.84 0.89
C TRP A 49 -7.94 3.69 -0.64
N LEU A 50 -6.82 3.49 -1.35
CA LEU A 50 -6.84 3.19 -2.79
C LEU A 50 -7.57 1.88 -3.12
N CYS A 51 -7.43 0.86 -2.28
CA CYS A 51 -8.17 -0.39 -2.42
C CYS A 51 -9.65 -0.21 -2.13
N GLU A 52 -9.99 0.48 -1.04
CA GLU A 52 -11.38 0.72 -0.63
C GLU A 52 -12.15 1.57 -1.64
N THR A 53 -11.47 2.49 -2.34
CA THR A 53 -12.06 3.32 -3.41
C THR A 53 -12.08 2.66 -4.78
N GLY A 54 -11.50 1.47 -4.93
CA GLY A 54 -11.39 0.78 -6.22
C GLY A 54 -10.43 1.43 -7.21
N MET A 55 -9.56 2.34 -6.74
CA MET A 55 -8.50 2.93 -7.57
C MET A 55 -7.36 1.94 -7.86
N LEU A 56 -7.24 0.90 -7.03
CA LEU A 56 -6.29 -0.19 -7.21
C LEU A 56 -7.02 -1.52 -7.03
N GLU A 57 -6.68 -2.52 -7.85
CA GLU A 57 -7.27 -3.86 -7.79
C GLU A 57 -6.71 -4.65 -6.59
N CYS A 58 -7.16 -4.26 -5.40
CA CYS A 58 -6.76 -4.85 -4.13
C CYS A 58 -7.92 -4.89 -3.14
N GLU A 59 -7.73 -5.67 -2.08
CA GLU A 59 -8.65 -5.81 -0.97
C GLU A 59 -7.96 -5.41 0.33
N ALA A 60 -8.64 -4.56 1.09
CA ALA A 60 -8.22 -4.20 2.43
C ALA A 60 -8.83 -5.18 3.44
N LEU A 61 -7.99 -6.03 4.02
CA LEU A 61 -8.38 -6.98 5.06
C LEU A 61 -7.86 -6.52 6.43
N PHE A 62 -8.32 -7.16 7.51
CA PHE A 62 -7.90 -6.78 8.85
C PHE A 62 -6.39 -7.04 9.04
N GLY A 63 -5.61 -5.96 9.04
CA GLY A 63 -4.16 -5.98 9.27
C GLY A 63 -3.28 -6.02 8.01
N TYR A 64 -3.84 -6.16 6.81
CA TYR A 64 -3.06 -6.13 5.56
C TYR A 64 -3.93 -5.78 4.34
N VAL A 65 -3.26 -5.39 3.26
CA VAL A 65 -3.83 -5.21 1.92
C VAL A 65 -3.33 -6.34 1.03
N GLU A 66 -4.17 -6.90 0.17
CA GLU A 66 -3.85 -7.98 -0.75
C GLU A 66 -4.33 -7.64 -2.17
N MET A 67 -3.56 -7.99 -3.20
CA MET A 67 -3.96 -7.83 -4.60
C MET A 67 -5.08 -8.81 -4.96
N LYS A 68 -6.10 -8.32 -5.65
CA LYS A 68 -7.11 -9.19 -6.27
C LYS A 68 -6.49 -9.79 -7.53
N LYS A 69 -6.50 -11.12 -7.63
CA LYS A 69 -6.07 -11.87 -8.82
C LYS A 69 -7.14 -11.90 -9.89
#